data_AF-A0A564PZU0-F1
#
_entry.id   AF-A0A564PZU0-F1
#
_cell.length_a   1.000
_cell.length_b   1.000
_cell.length_c   1.000
_cell.angle_alpha   90.00
_cell.angle_beta   90.00
_cell.angle_gamma   90.00
#
_symmetry.space_group_name_H-M   'P 1'
#
loop_
_entity.id
_entity.type
_entity.pdbx_description
1 polymer ?
#
loop_
_entity_poly.entity_id
_entity_poly.type
_entity_poly.pdbx_seq_one_letter_code
_entity_poly.pdbx_strand_id
1 'polypeptide(L)'
;MCEYYPCHFDGQDCTFCFCPFYPCEDNSKGRWILKEDTDDWVWDCSPCRWIHEEEVVGKIVKRLKDLKMSDVDDFERRRDEVMEIKRQINSGEAR
;
A
#
# COMPACT_ATOMS: atom_id res chain seq x y z
N MET A 1 22.13 5.39 -4.70
CA MET A 1 21.36 6.35 -5.51
C MET A 1 20.33 5.54 -6.28
N CYS A 2 19.04 5.72 -5.96
CA CYS A 2 17.98 5.01 -6.66
C CYS A 2 17.84 5.60 -8.06
N GLU A 3 17.87 4.77 -9.09
CA GLU A 3 17.74 5.17 -10.50
C GLU A 3 16.35 5.74 -10.84
N TYR A 4 15.39 5.62 -9.93
CA TYR A 4 14.02 6.13 -10.03
C TYR A 4 13.78 7.44 -9.24
N TYR A 5 14.85 8.16 -8.85
CA TYR A 5 14.71 9.50 -8.26
C TYR A 5 14.18 10.47 -9.33
N PRO A 6 13.08 11.22 -9.09
CA PRO A 6 12.71 11.83 -7.81
C PRO A 6 11.53 11.18 -7.06
N CYS A 7 11.11 9.95 -7.37
CA CYS A 7 9.93 9.35 -6.72
C CYS A 7 10.12 8.94 -5.24
N HIS A 8 11.24 9.30 -4.61
CA HIS A 8 11.55 8.93 -3.23
C HIS A 8 11.82 10.16 -2.34
N PHE A 9 11.29 10.16 -1.10
CA PHE A 9 11.61 11.15 -0.07
C PHE A 9 12.62 10.61 0.96
N ASP A 10 13.29 11.49 1.70
CA ASP A 10 14.30 11.07 2.69
C ASP A 10 13.67 10.23 3.81
N GLY A 11 14.27 9.06 4.08
CA GLY A 11 13.80 8.12 5.10
C GLY A 11 12.67 7.18 4.65
N GLN A 12 12.35 7.14 3.35
CA GLN A 12 11.31 6.27 2.80
C GLN A 12 11.72 4.78 2.78
N ASP A 13 10.87 3.89 3.32
CA ASP A 13 11.00 2.45 3.12
C ASP A 13 10.41 2.02 1.76
N CYS A 14 11.24 1.35 0.96
CA CYS A 14 10.94 0.97 -0.42
C CYS A 14 10.59 -0.51 -0.58
N THR A 15 10.37 -1.25 0.52
CA THR A 15 10.03 -2.69 0.51
C THR A 15 8.82 -2.97 -0.36
N PHE A 16 7.83 -2.06 -0.34
CA PHE A 16 6.69 -2.10 -1.24
C PHE A 16 6.87 -1.05 -2.35
N CYS A 17 7.27 -1.50 -3.54
CA CYS A 17 7.36 -0.65 -4.73
C CYS A 17 5.97 -0.24 -5.26
N PHE A 18 4.93 -1.02 -4.95
CA PHE A 18 3.53 -0.72 -5.21
C PHE A 18 2.71 -0.91 -3.94
N CYS A 19 1.59 -0.18 -3.81
CA CYS A 19 0.71 -0.32 -2.67
C CYS A 19 0.09 -1.73 -2.65
N PRO A 20 0.38 -2.56 -1.63
CA PRO A 20 -0.16 -3.92 -1.55
C PRO A 20 -1.68 -3.94 -1.33
N PHE A 21 -2.25 -2.78 -1.01
CA PHE A 21 -3.68 -2.60 -0.78
C PHE A 21 -4.39 -1.90 -1.95
N TYR A 22 -3.74 -1.70 -3.10
CA TYR A 22 -4.30 -0.96 -4.23
C TYR A 22 -5.48 -1.67 -4.91
N PRO A 23 -6.64 -1.02 -5.17
CA PRO A 23 -7.04 0.29 -4.68
C PRO A 23 -7.39 0.21 -3.19
N CYS A 24 -6.84 1.13 -2.39
CA CYS A 24 -7.05 1.08 -0.94
C CYS A 24 -8.27 1.90 -0.50
N GLU A 25 -8.76 2.79 -1.37
CA GLU A 25 -9.96 3.61 -1.18
C GLU A 25 -9.99 4.41 0.13
N ASP A 26 -8.81 4.73 0.65
CA ASP A 26 -8.66 5.57 1.83
C ASP A 26 -8.44 7.02 1.38
N ASN A 27 -9.47 7.86 1.54
CA ASN A 27 -9.43 9.27 1.13
C ASN A 27 -8.37 10.10 1.89
N SER A 28 -7.78 9.59 2.99
CA SER A 28 -6.63 10.22 3.65
C SER A 28 -5.29 9.93 2.93
N LYS A 29 -5.27 8.95 2.03
CA LYS A 29 -4.07 8.41 1.36
C LYS A 29 -4.11 8.52 -0.16
N GLY A 30 -5.25 8.93 -0.74
CA GLY A 30 -5.45 9.00 -2.18
C GLY A 30 -6.82 9.54 -2.56
N ARG A 31 -7.15 9.44 -3.84
CA ARG A 31 -8.43 9.89 -4.40
C ARG A 31 -8.76 9.16 -5.69
N TRP A 32 -10.03 9.10 -6.06
CA TRP A 32 -10.43 8.70 -7.41
C TRP A 32 -10.15 9.84 -8.40
N ILE A 33 -9.54 9.53 -9.54
CA ILE A 33 -9.31 10.46 -10.65
C ILE A 33 -9.91 9.88 -11.94
N LEU A 34 -10.41 10.76 -12.81
CA LEU A 34 -10.90 10.37 -14.13
C LEU A 34 -9.72 10.29 -15.11
N LYS A 35 -9.59 9.19 -15.84
CA LYS A 35 -8.65 9.08 -16.95
C LYS A 35 -9.18 9.85 -18.16
N GLU A 36 -8.45 10.89 -18.57
CA GLU A 36 -8.85 11.76 -19.69
C GLU A 36 -9.02 10.99 -21.01
N ASP A 37 -8.27 9.90 -21.20
CA ASP A 37 -8.28 9.13 -22.45
C ASP A 37 -9.36 8.06 -22.53
N THR A 38 -9.93 7.62 -21.41
CA THR A 38 -10.85 6.44 -21.38
C THR A 38 -12.17 6.69 -20.66
N ASP A 39 -12.39 7.87 -20.07
CA ASP A 39 -13.53 8.19 -19.19
C ASP A 39 -13.72 7.20 -18.01
N ASP A 40 -12.67 6.44 -17.67
CA ASP A 40 -12.69 5.51 -16.54
C ASP A 40 -12.16 6.18 -15.26
N TRP A 41 -12.68 5.75 -14.11
CA TRP A 41 -12.15 6.14 -12.81
C TRP A 41 -11.03 5.21 -12.37
N VAL A 42 -9.92 5.80 -11.92
CA VAL A 42 -8.78 5.08 -11.34
C VAL A 42 -8.44 5.65 -9.97
N TRP A 43 -8.03 4.80 -9.04
CA TRP A 43 -7.60 5.23 -7.73
C TRP A 43 -6.18 5.79 -7.83
N ASP A 44 -5.95 7.03 -7.44
CA ASP A 44 -4.63 7.64 -7.33
C ASP A 44 -4.17 7.57 -5.87
N CYS A 45 -3.29 6.61 -5.58
CA CYS A 45 -2.63 6.48 -4.28
C CYS A 45 -1.20 7.02 -4.25
N SER A 46 -0.76 7.75 -5.28
CA SER A 46 0.58 8.34 -5.34
C SER A 46 0.95 9.27 -4.18
N PRO A 47 0.02 9.99 -3.49
CA PRO A 47 0.39 10.82 -2.34
C PRO A 47 0.52 10.02 -1.02
N CYS A 48 0.23 8.71 -1.01
CA CYS A 48 0.28 7.88 0.20
C CYS A 48 1.72 7.72 0.70
N ARG A 49 1.96 8.09 1.97
CA ARG A 49 3.25 7.82 2.64
C ARG A 49 3.20 6.67 3.64
N TRP A 50 2.00 6.28 4.05
CA TRP A 50 1.78 5.30 5.12
C TRP A 50 2.47 3.95 4.87
N ILE A 51 2.40 3.43 3.64
CA ILE A 51 3.06 2.16 3.28
C ILE A 51 4.59 2.27 3.16
N HIS A 52 5.16 3.46 3.36
CA HIS A 52 6.58 3.73 3.32
C HIS A 52 7.17 4.08 4.69
N GLU A 53 6.34 4.11 5.74
CA GLU A 53 6.80 4.28 7.10
C GLU A 53 7.39 2.95 7.60
N GLU A 54 8.65 2.95 8.06
CA GLU A 54 9.38 1.74 8.46
C GLU A 54 8.60 0.88 9.46
N GLU A 55 7.94 1.50 10.46
CA GLU A 55 7.11 0.79 11.43
C GLU A 55 5.91 0.10 10.78
N VAL A 56 5.24 0.78 9.85
CA VAL A 56 4.08 0.25 9.12
C VAL A 56 4.53 -0.90 8.22
N VAL A 57 5.61 -0.74 7.46
CA VAL A 57 6.19 -1.78 6.61
C VAL A 57 6.52 -3.02 7.44
N GLY A 58 7.18 -2.85 8.59
CA GLY A 58 7.50 -3.94 9.51
C GLY A 58 6.26 -4.70 9.96
N LYS A 59 5.17 -4.00 10.31
CA LYS A 59 3.88 -4.62 10.66
C LYS A 59 3.28 -5.39 9.49
N ILE A 60 3.25 -4.82 8.28
CA ILE A 60 2.71 -5.48 7.08
C ILE A 60 3.48 -6.77 6.78
N VAL A 61 4.83 -6.68 6.70
CA VAL A 61 5.70 -7.83 6.41
C VAL A 61 5.52 -8.94 7.44
N LYS A 62 5.38 -8.58 8.72
CA LYS A 62 5.10 -9.56 9.78
C LYS A 62 3.77 -10.29 9.55
N ARG A 63 2.69 -9.56 9.25
CA ARG A 63 1.37 -10.18 9.01
C ARG A 63 1.35 -11.05 7.76
N LEU A 64 2.01 -10.63 6.68
CA LEU A 64 2.14 -11.45 5.47
C LEU A 64 2.86 -12.77 5.77
N LYS A 65 3.94 -12.73 6.58
CA LYS A 65 4.66 -13.93 7.03
C LYS A 65 3.78 -14.83 7.91
N ASP A 66 3.03 -14.27 8.84
CA ASP A 66 2.11 -15.03 9.71
C ASP A 66 1.04 -15.76 8.87
N LEU A 67 0.55 -15.12 7.80
CA LEU A 67 -0.39 -15.69 6.84
C LEU A 67 0.25 -16.63 5.80
N LYS A 68 1.58 -16.83 5.87
CA LYS A 68 2.38 -17.61 4.92
C LYS A 68 2.17 -17.17 3.47
N MET A 69 1.98 -15.87 3.24
CA MET A 69 1.91 -15.27 1.91
C MET A 69 3.33 -15.03 1.43
N SER A 70 3.73 -15.72 0.38
CA SER A 70 5.10 -15.63 -0.16
C SER A 70 5.14 -15.44 -1.67
N ASP A 71 4.00 -15.67 -2.34
CA ASP A 71 3.84 -15.43 -3.76
C ASP A 71 3.07 -14.13 -4.01
N VAL A 72 3.42 -13.42 -5.08
CA VAL A 72 2.68 -12.22 -5.52
C VAL A 72 1.24 -12.56 -5.89
N ASP A 73 0.99 -13.75 -6.43
CA ASP A 73 -0.34 -14.24 -6.79
C ASP A 73 -1.22 -14.50 -5.55
N ASP A 74 -0.64 -14.60 -4.35
CA ASP A 74 -1.41 -14.70 -3.11
C ASP A 74 -2.16 -13.40 -2.81
N PHE A 75 -1.64 -12.24 -3.25
CA PHE A 75 -2.25 -10.93 -2.96
C PHE A 75 -3.60 -10.77 -3.65
N GLU A 76 -3.73 -11.28 -4.87
CA GLU A 76 -4.98 -11.28 -5.61
C GLU A 76 -5.93 -12.37 -5.11
N ARG A 77 -5.42 -13.60 -4.92
CA ARG A 77 -6.25 -14.74 -4.48
C ARG A 77 -6.81 -14.58 -3.06
N ARG A 78 -6.07 -13.91 -2.18
CA ARG A 78 -6.43 -13.72 -0.77
C ARG A 78 -6.61 -12.25 -0.44
N ARG A 79 -7.19 -11.50 -1.39
CA ARG A 79 -7.32 -10.05 -1.31
C ARG A 79 -8.00 -9.57 -0.03
N ASP A 80 -9.03 -10.27 0.44
CA ASP A 80 -9.73 -9.92 1.68
C ASP A 80 -8.82 -9.98 2.90
N GLU A 81 -7.93 -10.99 2.97
CA GLU A 81 -6.95 -11.11 4.05
C GLU A 81 -5.90 -9.99 3.99
N VAL A 82 -5.46 -9.62 2.79
CA VAL A 82 -4.56 -8.47 2.60
C VAL A 82 -5.23 -7.17 3.05
N MET A 83 -6.49 -6.95 2.69
CA MET A 83 -7.23 -5.76 3.12
C MET A 83 -7.50 -5.74 4.64
N GLU A 84 -7.62 -6.91 5.26
CA GLU A 84 -7.76 -7.05 6.71
C GLU A 84 -6.46 -6.65 7.45
N ILE A 85 -5.28 -6.93 6.90
CA ILE A 85 -4.00 -6.41 7.44
C ILE A 85 -4.05 -4.89 7.56
N LYS A 86 -4.52 -4.19 6.51
CA LYS A 86 -4.65 -2.73 6.53
C LYS A 86 -5.55 -2.26 7.68
N ARG A 87 -6.72 -2.89 7.85
CA ARG A 87 -7.67 -2.55 8.92
C ARG A 87 -7.07 -2.72 10.30
N GLN A 88 -6.34 -3.80 10.52
CA GLN A 88 -5.72 -4.12 11.81
C GLN A 88 -4.63 -3.11 12.18
N ILE A 89 -3.80 -2.70 11.21
CA ILE A 89 -2.73 -1.73 11.46
C ILE A 89 -3.34 -0.35 11.75
N ASN A 90 -4.27 0.13 10.93
CA ASN A 90 -4.96 1.40 11.16
C ASN A 90 -5.71 1.44 12.50
N SER A 91 -6.29 0.32 12.95
CA SER A 91 -6.99 0.24 14.23
C SER A 91 -6.05 0.26 15.44
N GLY A 92 -4.79 -0.15 15.25
CA GLY A 92 -3.75 -0.11 16.28
C GLY A 92 -3.03 1.24 16.40
N GLU A 93 -3.19 2.12 15.43
CA GLU A 93 -2.63 3.49 15.39
C GLU A 93 -3.51 4.52 16.11
N ALA A 94 -4.72 4.15 16.55
CA ALA A 94 -5.56 4.98 17.42
C ALA A 94 -5.00 4.98 18.85
N ARG A 95 -3.95 5.77 19.10
CA ARG A 95 -3.47 6.15 20.43
C ARG A 95 -3.19 7.64 20.49
#